data_AF-A0A843VXW7-F1
#
_entry.id   AF-A0A843VXW7-F1
#
_cell.length_a   1.000
_cell.length_b   1.000
_cell.length_c   1.000
_cell.angle_alpha   90.00
_cell.angle_beta   90.00
_cell.angle_gamma   90.00
#
_symmetry.space_group_name_H-M   'P 1'
#
loop_
_entity.id
_entity.type
_entity.pdbx_description
1 polymer ?
#
loop_
_entity_poly.entity_id
_entity_poly.type
_entity_poly.pdbx_seq_one_letter_code
_entity_poly.pdbx_strand_id
1 'polypeptide(L)'
;MAKYNVVTKAKRAETQERKRARRGDPASGKLRQKQDNSIPISGKRKRKVFKQWRREQKEALQKGLVTMEDVEMAVAEGKGKNKETKPAVTVAPVDAMQE
;
A
#
# COMPACT_ATOMS: atom_id res chain seq x y z
N MET A 1 -37.02 -27.79 12.15
CA MET A 1 -35.81 -27.22 11.50
C MET A 1 -36.03 -25.86 10.83
N ALA A 2 -37.19 -25.61 10.17
CA ALA A 2 -37.44 -24.34 9.45
C ALA A 2 -37.46 -23.08 10.35
N LYS A 3 -38.07 -23.15 11.55
CA LYS A 3 -38.24 -21.99 12.45
C LYS A 3 -36.92 -21.35 12.90
N TYR A 4 -35.91 -22.17 13.22
CA TYR A 4 -34.58 -21.68 13.61
C TYR A 4 -33.87 -20.94 12.48
N ASN A 5 -33.99 -21.44 11.24
CA ASN A 5 -33.41 -20.80 10.06
C ASN A 5 -34.07 -19.44 9.76
N VAL A 6 -35.39 -19.31 10.01
CA VAL A 6 -36.11 -18.04 9.86
C VAL A 6 -35.60 -17.01 10.89
N VAL A 7 -35.50 -17.41 12.17
CA VAL A 7 -35.03 -16.52 13.25
C VAL A 7 -33.58 -16.08 13.02
N THR A 8 -32.70 -16.99 12.60
CA THR A 8 -31.29 -16.65 12.33
C THR A 8 -31.14 -15.75 11.10
N LYS A 9 -31.95 -15.94 10.05
CA LYS A 9 -32.01 -15.02 8.91
C LYS A 9 -32.45 -13.62 9.32
N ALA A 10 -33.49 -13.50 10.15
CA ALA A 10 -33.97 -12.22 10.66
C ALA A 10 -32.89 -11.49 11.48
N LYS A 11 -32.24 -12.18 12.42
CA LYS A 11 -31.13 -11.62 13.20
C LYS A 11 -29.95 -11.15 12.33
N ARG A 12 -29.63 -11.89 11.26
CA ARG A 12 -28.60 -11.51 10.30
C ARG A 12 -28.98 -10.24 9.53
N ALA A 13 -30.25 -10.10 9.13
CA ALA A 13 -30.75 -8.91 8.45
C ALA A 13 -30.66 -7.67 9.35
N GLU A 14 -31.18 -7.76 10.59
CA GLU A 14 -31.12 -6.67 11.59
C GLU A 14 -29.67 -6.23 11.85
N THR A 15 -28.75 -7.19 11.96
CA THR A 15 -27.34 -6.90 12.15
C THR A 15 -26.73 -6.16 10.95
N GLN A 16 -27.13 -6.50 9.72
CA GLN A 16 -26.67 -5.79 8.53
C GLN A 16 -27.23 -4.37 8.46
N GLU A 17 -28.49 -4.16 8.81
CA GLU A 17 -29.09 -2.82 8.87
C GLU A 17 -28.41 -1.95 9.91
N ARG A 18 -28.15 -2.48 11.11
CA ARG A 18 -27.38 -1.77 12.13
C ARG A 18 -25.97 -1.37 11.65
N LYS A 19 -25.33 -2.22 10.83
CA LYS A 19 -24.03 -1.89 10.21
C LYS A 19 -24.16 -0.79 9.15
N ARG A 20 -25.20 -0.83 8.31
CA ARG A 20 -25.49 0.21 7.31
C ARG A 20 -25.81 1.55 7.96
N ALA A 21 -26.61 1.56 9.02
CA ALA A 21 -26.95 2.79 9.75
C ALA A 21 -25.72 3.45 10.40
N ARG A 22 -24.79 2.66 10.96
CA ARG A 22 -23.61 3.19 11.66
C ARG A 22 -22.41 3.50 10.76
N ARG A 23 -22.22 2.73 9.68
CA ARG A 23 -20.99 2.76 8.85
C ARG A 23 -21.27 2.85 7.36
N GLY A 24 -22.54 2.91 6.97
CA GLY A 24 -22.94 3.06 5.58
C GLY A 24 -22.55 4.43 5.05
N ASP A 25 -22.39 4.47 3.73
CA ASP A 25 -22.21 5.72 3.02
C ASP A 25 -23.50 6.58 3.13
N PRO A 26 -23.42 7.87 3.48
CA PRO A 26 -24.60 8.72 3.69
C PRO A 26 -25.53 8.84 2.47
N ALA A 27 -24.98 8.78 1.25
CA ALA A 27 -25.76 8.93 0.03
C ALA A 27 -26.42 7.61 -0.40
N SER A 28 -25.69 6.49 -0.37
CA SER A 28 -26.20 5.19 -0.84
C SER A 28 -26.82 4.30 0.25
N GLY A 29 -26.56 4.60 1.54
CA GLY A 29 -26.96 3.77 2.68
C GLY A 29 -26.31 2.38 2.71
N LYS A 30 -25.41 2.08 1.76
CA LYS A 30 -24.74 0.79 1.65
C LYS A 30 -23.43 0.82 2.44
N LEU A 31 -23.06 -0.32 3.01
CA LEU A 31 -21.74 -0.47 3.61
C LEU A 31 -20.70 -0.42 2.47
N ARG A 32 -19.71 0.48 2.58
CA ARG A 32 -18.59 0.51 1.63
C ARG A 32 -17.91 -0.85 1.67
N GLN A 33 -17.80 -1.50 0.51
CA GLN A 33 -16.91 -2.63 0.39
C GLN A 33 -15.52 -2.11 0.73
N LYS A 34 -14.88 -2.71 1.74
CA LYS A 34 -13.44 -2.57 1.84
C LYS A 34 -12.93 -3.09 0.50
N GLN A 35 -12.37 -2.19 -0.30
CA GLN A 35 -11.47 -2.62 -1.34
C GLN A 35 -10.34 -3.24 -0.54
N ASP A 36 -10.44 -4.55 -0.27
CA ASP A 36 -9.37 -5.30 0.37
C ASP A 36 -8.26 -5.29 -0.69
N ASN A 37 -7.42 -4.28 -0.54
CA ASN A 37 -6.68 -3.64 -1.60
C ASN A 37 -5.66 -4.60 -2.21
N SER A 38 -5.74 -4.74 -3.53
CA SER A 38 -4.78 -5.39 -4.42
C SER A 38 -4.66 -6.91 -4.25
N ILE A 39 -4.94 -7.63 -5.34
CA ILE A 39 -4.56 -9.03 -5.47
C ILE A 39 -3.07 -9.13 -5.08
N PRO A 40 -2.70 -9.95 -4.08
CA PRO A 40 -1.33 -10.01 -3.60
C PRO A 40 -0.41 -10.36 -4.77
N ILE A 41 0.37 -9.38 -5.20
CA ILE A 41 1.27 -9.54 -6.34
C ILE A 41 2.38 -10.50 -5.93
N SER A 42 2.46 -11.65 -6.61
CA SER A 42 3.55 -12.62 -6.43
C SER A 42 4.93 -11.92 -6.53
N GLY A 43 5.89 -12.38 -5.73
CA GLY A 43 7.26 -11.85 -5.77
C GLY A 43 7.87 -11.86 -7.18
N LYS A 44 7.54 -12.87 -8.00
CA LYS A 44 7.94 -12.93 -9.42
C LYS A 44 7.37 -11.76 -10.22
N ARG A 45 6.09 -11.43 -10.00
CA ARG A 45 5.42 -10.32 -10.69
C ARG A 45 5.96 -8.96 -10.21
N LYS A 46 6.23 -8.78 -8.91
CA LYS A 46 6.93 -7.60 -8.38
C LYS A 46 8.30 -7.41 -9.05
N ARG A 47 9.10 -8.48 -9.13
CA ARG A 47 10.41 -8.46 -9.81
C ARG A 47 10.29 -8.11 -11.30
N LYS A 48 9.29 -8.65 -12.00
CA LYS A 48 9.04 -8.32 -13.42
C LYS A 48 8.65 -6.86 -13.62
N VAL A 49 7.73 -6.34 -12.81
CA VAL A 49 7.33 -4.93 -12.84
C VAL A 49 8.53 -4.02 -12.58
N PHE A 50 9.35 -4.33 -11.58
CA PHE A 50 10.56 -3.54 -11.30
C PHE A 50 11.61 -3.63 -12.41
N LYS A 51 11.76 -4.78 -13.07
CA LYS A 51 12.64 -4.91 -14.25
C LYS A 51 12.11 -4.12 -15.45
N GLN A 52 10.80 -4.17 -15.69
CA GLN A 52 10.15 -3.42 -16.75
C GLN A 52 10.32 -1.91 -16.52
N TRP A 53 10.05 -1.44 -15.31
CA TRP A 53 10.23 -0.04 -14.92
C TRP A 53 11.67 0.44 -15.10
N ARG A 54 12.67 -0.36 -14.71
CA ARG A 54 14.09 -0.03 -14.95
C ARG A 54 14.46 0.04 -16.43
N ARG A 55 13.82 -0.78 -17.28
CA ARG A 55 14.04 -0.71 -18.74
C ARG A 55 13.42 0.55 -19.31
N GLU A 56 12.19 0.86 -18.92
CA GLU A 56 11.48 2.09 -19.32
C GLU A 56 12.25 3.35 -18.91
N GLN A 57 12.79 3.40 -17.69
CA GLN A 57 13.65 4.51 -17.25
C GLN A 57 14.92 4.64 -18.12
N LYS A 58 15.58 3.52 -18.44
CA LYS A 58 16.76 3.54 -19.32
C LYS A 58 16.43 3.99 -20.74
N GLU A 59 15.30 3.53 -21.27
CA GLU A 59 14.81 3.96 -22.58
C GLU A 59 14.43 5.44 -22.58
N ALA A 60 13.83 5.94 -21.50
CA ALA A 60 13.48 7.36 -21.36
C ALA A 60 14.74 8.24 -21.35
N LEU A 61 15.80 7.82 -20.65
CA LEU A 61 17.10 8.49 -20.69
C LEU A 61 17.74 8.45 -22.08
N GLN A 62 17.72 7.30 -22.76
CA GLN A 62 18.28 7.16 -24.12
C GLN A 62 17.52 7.95 -25.17
N LYS A 63 16.19 8.06 -25.03
CA LYS A 63 15.33 8.86 -25.90
C LYS A 63 15.40 10.36 -25.57
N GLY A 64 16.16 10.76 -24.54
CA GLY A 64 16.26 12.15 -24.08
C GLY A 64 14.99 12.70 -23.46
N LEU A 65 14.03 11.83 -23.09
CA LEU A 65 12.76 12.22 -22.47
C LEU A 65 12.93 12.61 -21.00
N VAL A 66 14.05 12.20 -20.38
CA VAL A 66 14.48 12.63 -19.05
C VAL A 66 15.89 13.19 -19.19
N THR A 67 16.04 14.48 -18.90
CA THR A 67 17.33 15.18 -18.90
C THR A 67 17.90 15.26 -17.48
N MET A 68 19.19 15.58 -17.35
CA MET A 68 19.80 15.78 -16.04
C MET A 68 19.10 16.90 -15.24
N GLU A 69 18.56 17.91 -15.93
CA GLU A 69 17.80 19.01 -15.32
C GLU A 69 16.50 18.52 -14.67
N ASP A 70 15.78 17.59 -15.30
CA ASP A 70 14.57 16.99 -14.72
C ASP A 70 14.87 16.21 -13.44
N VAL A 71 16.03 15.54 -13.41
CA VAL A 71 16.51 14.81 -12.23
C VAL A 71 16.88 15.79 -11.11
N GLU A 72 17.57 16.89 -11.43
CA GLU A 72 17.93 17.93 -10.47
C GLU A 72 16.70 18.63 -9.88
N MET A 73 15.70 18.93 -10.72
CA MET A 73 14.43 19.52 -10.29
C MET A 73 13.67 18.58 -9.35
N ALA A 74 13.57 17.28 -9.68
CA ALA A 74 12.93 16.29 -8.83
C ALA A 74 13.66 16.12 -7.47
N VAL A 75 14.99 16.19 -7.45
CA VAL A 75 15.80 16.11 -6.21
C VAL A 75 15.64 17.37 -5.36
N ALA A 76 15.55 18.55 -5.98
CA ALA A 76 15.30 19.81 -5.30
C ALA A 76 13.91 19.83 -4.63
N GLU A 77 12.88 19.37 -5.35
CA GLU A 77 11.52 19.23 -4.80
C GLU A 77 11.44 18.16 -3.70
N GLY A 78 12.20 17.06 -3.82
CA GLY A 78 12.26 15.99 -2.84
C GLY A 78 12.97 16.35 -1.52
N LYS A 79 13.95 17.27 -1.55
CA LYS A 79 14.62 17.78 -0.34
C LYS A 79 13.71 18.65 0.54
N GLY A 80 12.57 19.14 0.04
CA GLY A 80 11.64 19.97 0.80
C GLY A 80 10.68 19.23 1.73
N LYS A 81 10.58 17.89 1.68
CA LYS A 81 9.47 17.13 2.32
C LYS A 81 9.86 15.97 3.25
N ASN A 82 11.12 15.82 3.65
CA ASN A 82 11.50 14.77 4.62
C ASN A 82 12.28 15.32 5.82
N LYS A 83 11.53 15.87 6.79
CA LYS A 83 11.99 15.96 8.20
C LYS A 83 11.37 14.80 8.98
N GLU A 84 11.92 13.60 8.81
CA GLU A 84 11.66 12.50 9.72
C GLU A 84 12.97 12.04 10.35
N THR A 85 12.99 12.13 11.68
CA THR A 85 14.08 11.83 12.61
C THR A 85 14.49 10.36 12.53
N LYS A 86 15.76 10.09 12.19
CA LYS A 86 16.35 8.74 12.32
C LYS A 86 16.75 8.50 13.78
N PRO A 87 16.42 7.36 14.41
CA PRO A 87 17.06 6.95 15.65
C PRO A 87 18.47 6.41 15.37
N ALA A 88 19.44 6.82 16.19
CA ALA A 88 20.82 6.34 16.16
C ALA A 88 20.89 4.87 16.57
N VAL A 89 21.38 4.01 15.68
CA VAL A 89 21.76 2.63 16.01
C VAL A 89 23.27 2.59 16.19
N THR A 90 23.72 2.52 17.45
CA THR A 90 25.11 2.25 17.82
C THR A 90 25.41 0.78 17.58
N VAL A 91 26.27 0.47 16.60
CA VAL A 91 26.80 -0.88 16.39
C VAL A 91 28.13 -0.97 17.12
N ALA A 92 28.22 -1.83 18.15
CA ALA A 92 29.47 -2.13 18.84
C ALA A 92 30.38 -3.01 17.94
N PRO A 93 31.72 -2.86 17.99
CA PRO A 93 32.64 -3.61 17.14
C PRO A 93 32.75 -5.07 17.58
N VAL A 94 32.59 -5.96 16.59
CA VAL A 94 32.81 -7.41 16.68
C VAL A 94 34.30 -7.65 16.43
N ASP A 95 35.13 -7.64 17.46
CA ASP A 95 36.53 -8.12 17.41
C ASP A 95 37.06 -8.33 18.84
N ALA A 96 36.76 -9.49 19.44
CA ALA A 96 37.48 -10.02 20.62
C ALA A 96 37.02 -11.45 20.97
N MET A 97 37.19 -12.43 20.07
CA MET A 97 37.23 -13.86 20.44
C MET A 97 38.03 -14.65 19.40
N GLN A 98 39.36 -14.50 19.44
CA GLN A 98 40.31 -15.52 18.98
C GLN A 98 41.45 -15.55 19.99
N GLU A 99 41.41 -16.53 20.89
CA GLU A 99 42.53 -17.32 21.42
C GLU A 99 41.95 -18.58 22.07
#